data_AF-A0A5C3KHY7-F1
#
_entry.id   AF-A0A5C3KHY7-F1
#
_cell.length_a   1.000
_cell.length_b   1.000
_cell.length_c   1.000
_cell.angle_alpha   90.00
_cell.angle_beta   90.00
_cell.angle_gamma   90.00
#
_symmetry.space_group_name_H-M   'P 1'
#
loop_
_entity.id
_entity.type
_entity.pdbx_description
1 polymer ?
#
loop_
_entity_poly.entity_id
_entity_poly.type
_entity_poly.pdbx_seq_one_letter_code
_entity_poly.pdbx_strand_id
1 'polypeptide(L)'
;MRIKSPGATLRAVKKLLTLLYLPLPCSFITFVLSLLHLGTSSLFLSPIASAFTLVFCTTFVILTHKDLKNIRSNVGNTSTKGYSQVQPPDYESFEDSVAKSEQRPHEIAYISRLPSIISACFLVVLWISAFGLNVYTLSRLGLLKRVDLDQASSSILDRSIGIIAAETFFIGILGSLMIAIVVLGIMQRNMSE
;
A
#
# COMPACT_ATOMS: atom_id res chain seq x y z
N MET A 1 -23.69 2.34 -23.83
CA MET A 1 -23.07 1.74 -22.62
C MET A 1 -22.57 0.34 -22.96
N ARG A 2 -21.25 0.11 -23.03
CA ARG A 2 -20.69 -1.24 -23.18
C ARG A 2 -20.62 -1.88 -21.80
N ILE A 3 -21.37 -2.96 -21.60
CA ILE A 3 -21.30 -3.75 -20.38
C ILE A 3 -19.94 -4.45 -20.38
N LYS A 4 -19.00 -3.95 -19.57
CA LYS A 4 -17.63 -4.49 -19.47
C LYS A 4 -17.74 -5.91 -18.92
N SER A 5 -17.21 -6.90 -19.66
CA SER A 5 -17.26 -8.31 -19.28
C SER A 5 -16.74 -8.53 -17.85
N PRO A 6 -17.47 -9.22 -16.97
CA PRO A 6 -17.07 -9.48 -15.57
C PRO A 6 -15.74 -10.27 -15.46
N GLY A 7 -15.27 -10.90 -16.54
CA GLY A 7 -13.97 -11.58 -16.56
C GLY A 7 -12.76 -10.64 -16.66
N ALA A 8 -12.93 -9.41 -17.13
CA ALA A 8 -11.82 -8.44 -17.24
C ALA A 8 -11.45 -7.85 -15.87
N THR A 9 -12.44 -7.56 -15.03
CA THR A 9 -12.23 -7.00 -13.68
C THR A 9 -11.54 -7.99 -12.76
N LEU A 10 -11.93 -9.28 -12.79
CA LEU A 10 -11.32 -10.31 -11.94
C LEU A 10 -9.81 -10.48 -12.22
N ARG A 11 -9.38 -10.38 -13.47
CA ARG A 11 -7.96 -10.47 -13.86
C ARG A 11 -7.16 -9.26 -13.36
N ALA A 12 -7.74 -8.07 -13.44
CA ALA A 12 -7.12 -6.85 -12.92
C ALA A 12 -6.95 -6.93 -11.39
N VAL A 13 -7.97 -7.40 -10.67
CA VAL A 13 -7.92 -7.53 -9.21
C VAL A 13 -6.88 -8.55 -8.76
N LYS A 14 -6.74 -9.69 -9.44
CA LYS A 14 -5.68 -10.67 -9.13
C LYS A 14 -4.29 -10.07 -9.30
N LYS A 15 -4.05 -9.31 -10.38
CA LYS A 15 -2.77 -8.63 -10.60
C LYS A 15 -2.48 -7.63 -9.49
N LEU A 16 -3.48 -6.82 -9.10
CA LEU A 16 -3.35 -5.84 -8.02
C LEU A 16 -3.05 -6.52 -6.68
N LEU A 17 -3.68 -7.68 -6.41
CA LEU A 17 -3.40 -8.47 -5.21
C LEU A 17 -1.96 -9.00 -5.21
N THR A 18 -1.47 -9.56 -6.31
CA THR A 18 -0.07 -10.00 -6.42
C THR A 18 0.92 -8.86 -6.19
N LEU A 19 0.61 -7.68 -6.73
CA LEU A 19 1.42 -6.47 -6.59
C LEU A 19 1.39 -5.91 -5.16
N LEU A 20 0.28 -6.11 -4.44
CA LEU A 20 0.14 -5.79 -3.01
C LEU A 20 0.89 -6.78 -2.09
N TYR A 21 1.03 -8.04 -2.51
CA TYR A 21 1.81 -9.03 -1.76
C TYR A 21 3.32 -8.80 -1.84
N LEU A 22 3.81 -8.11 -2.88
CA LEU A 22 5.23 -7.82 -3.08
C LEU A 22 5.87 -6.91 -1.99
N PRO A 23 5.26 -5.79 -1.55
CA PRO A 23 5.84 -4.94 -0.51
C PRO A 23 5.84 -5.57 0.89
N LEU A 24 5.04 -6.62 1.12
CA LEU A 24 4.90 -7.26 2.43
C LEU A 24 6.18 -7.98 2.89
N PRO A 25 6.77 -8.92 2.12
CA PRO A 25 8.05 -9.52 2.45
C PRO A 25 9.18 -8.48 2.37
N CYS A 26 9.10 -7.51 1.46
CA CYS A 26 10.10 -6.45 1.36
C CYS A 26 10.15 -5.62 2.65
N SER A 27 9.00 -5.16 3.16
CA SER A 27 8.90 -4.41 4.42
C SER A 27 9.36 -5.25 5.61
N PHE A 28 9.02 -6.55 5.64
CA PHE A 28 9.49 -7.47 6.69
C PHE A 28 11.02 -7.63 6.66
N ILE A 29 11.62 -7.79 5.47
CA ILE A 29 13.08 -7.87 5.31
C ILE A 29 13.72 -6.57 5.78
N THR A 30 13.19 -5.41 5.36
CA THR A 30 13.66 -4.09 5.81
C THR A 30 13.56 -3.94 7.33
N PHE A 31 12.47 -4.43 7.94
CA PHE A 31 12.28 -4.43 9.39
C PHE A 31 13.36 -5.25 10.10
N VAL A 32 13.58 -6.49 9.65
CA VAL A 32 14.60 -7.39 10.24
C VAL A 32 16.01 -6.83 10.05
N LEU A 33 16.33 -6.32 8.87
CA LEU A 33 17.61 -5.63 8.61
C LEU A 33 17.80 -4.43 9.53
N SER A 34 16.72 -3.66 9.74
CA SER A 34 16.74 -2.51 10.66
C SER A 34 16.89 -2.93 12.12
N LEU A 35 16.48 -4.15 12.51
CA LEU A 35 16.75 -4.69 13.85
C LEU A 35 18.16 -5.27 13.96
N LEU A 36 18.72 -5.84 12.90
CA LEU A 36 20.07 -6.42 12.96
C LEU A 36 21.17 -5.35 13.05
N HIS A 37 20.92 -4.15 12.53
CA HIS A 37 21.93 -3.10 12.43
C HIS A 37 21.99 -2.13 13.63
N LEU A 38 21.45 -2.50 14.81
CA LEU A 38 21.06 -1.73 16.01
C LEU A 38 21.98 -0.61 16.62
N GLY A 39 23.01 -0.11 15.93
CA GLY A 39 24.08 0.73 16.51
C GLY A 39 24.10 2.24 16.20
N THR A 40 23.33 2.76 15.23
CA THR A 40 23.37 4.20 14.87
C THR A 40 21.99 4.88 14.94
N SER A 41 21.95 6.12 15.41
CA SER A 41 20.76 6.89 15.79
C SER A 41 19.65 7.01 14.71
N SER A 42 19.96 6.72 13.44
CA SER A 42 18.99 6.62 12.34
C SER A 42 18.02 5.41 12.48
N LEU A 43 18.38 4.44 13.32
CA LEU A 43 17.66 3.17 13.48
C LEU A 43 16.40 3.23 14.33
N PHE A 44 16.01 4.35 14.92
CA PHE A 44 14.70 4.40 15.60
C PHE A 44 13.57 4.76 14.63
N LEU A 45 13.83 5.63 13.66
CA LEU A 45 12.79 6.03 12.70
C LEU A 45 12.48 4.94 11.67
N SER A 46 13.51 4.24 11.19
CA SER A 46 13.39 3.18 10.18
C SER A 46 12.48 1.99 10.60
N PRO A 47 12.66 1.36 11.77
CA PRO A 47 11.82 0.24 12.19
C PRO A 47 10.43 0.70 12.58
N ILE A 48 10.26 1.94 13.10
CA ILE A 48 8.94 2.54 13.33
C ILE A 48 8.22 2.70 11.99
N ALA A 49 8.86 3.32 10.99
CA ALA A 49 8.30 3.49 9.65
C ALA A 49 7.93 2.14 9.00
N SER A 50 8.82 1.16 9.12
CA SER A 50 8.62 -0.18 8.61
C SER A 50 7.48 -0.92 9.32
N ALA A 51 7.39 -0.82 10.66
CA ALA A 51 6.29 -1.39 11.43
C ALA A 51 4.94 -0.78 11.05
N PHE A 52 4.86 0.55 10.92
CA PHE A 52 3.65 1.21 10.43
C PHE A 52 3.29 0.79 9.01
N THR A 53 4.29 0.62 8.14
CA THR A 53 4.08 0.11 6.78
C THR A 53 3.56 -1.32 6.78
N LEU A 54 4.08 -2.20 7.65
CA LEU A 54 3.57 -3.56 7.81
C LEU A 54 2.13 -3.57 8.31
N VAL A 55 1.80 -2.78 9.33
CA VAL A 55 0.43 -2.65 9.85
C VAL A 55 -0.51 -2.16 8.74
N PHE A 56 -0.10 -1.14 7.99
CA PHE A 56 -0.88 -0.59 6.89
C PHE A 56 -1.09 -1.60 5.76
N CYS A 57 -0.02 -2.26 5.27
CA CYS A 57 -0.11 -3.28 4.24
C CYS A 57 -1.00 -4.44 4.68
N THR A 58 -0.87 -4.90 5.93
CA THR A 58 -1.68 -6.00 6.48
C THR A 58 -3.15 -5.60 6.55
N THR A 59 -3.44 -4.39 7.02
CA THR A 59 -4.82 -3.85 7.07
C THR A 59 -5.41 -3.77 5.67
N PHE A 60 -4.65 -3.29 4.69
CA PHE A 60 -5.10 -3.19 3.31
C PHE A 60 -5.35 -4.57 2.67
N VAL A 61 -4.50 -5.57 2.94
CA VAL A 61 -4.71 -6.96 2.52
C VAL A 61 -6.00 -7.52 3.12
N ILE A 62 -6.23 -7.34 4.43
CA ILE A 62 -7.45 -7.81 5.10
C ILE A 62 -8.70 -7.15 4.52
N LEU A 63 -8.68 -5.84 4.31
CA LEU A 63 -9.80 -5.11 3.71
C LEU A 63 -10.07 -5.57 2.28
N THR A 64 -9.03 -5.78 1.48
CA THR A 64 -9.16 -6.28 0.10
C THR A 64 -9.77 -7.68 0.05
N HIS A 65 -9.36 -8.57 0.96
CA HIS A 65 -9.95 -9.90 1.07
C HIS A 65 -11.42 -9.85 1.49
N LYS A 66 -11.76 -8.96 2.43
CA LYS A 66 -13.14 -8.78 2.89
C LYS A 66 -14.03 -8.26 1.76
N ASP A 67 -13.54 -7.31 0.96
CA ASP A 67 -14.27 -6.74 -0.17
C ASP A 67 -14.49 -7.78 -1.28
N LEU A 68 -13.44 -8.53 -1.64
CA LEU A 68 -13.52 -9.65 -2.59
C LEU A 68 -14.51 -10.73 -2.15
N LYS A 69 -14.51 -11.06 -0.85
CA LYS A 69 -15.44 -12.04 -0.29
C LYS A 69 -16.89 -11.56 -0.41
N ASN A 70 -17.15 -10.28 -0.15
CA ASN A 70 -18.48 -9.69 -0.20
C ASN A 70 -19.03 -9.66 -1.64
N ILE A 71 -18.18 -9.33 -2.63
CA ILE A 71 -18.56 -9.39 -4.05
C ILE A 71 -18.91 -10.83 -4.45
N ARG A 72 -18.10 -11.80 -4.03
CA ARG A 72 -18.33 -13.22 -4.37
C ARG A 72 -19.62 -13.76 -3.77
N SER A 73 -19.95 -13.39 -2.52
CA SER A 73 -21.20 -13.85 -1.89
C SER A 73 -22.45 -13.26 -2.54
N ASN A 74 -22.39 -12.01 -3.00
CA ASN A 74 -23.54 -11.36 -3.64
C ASN A 74 -23.85 -11.94 -5.02
N VAL A 75 -22.82 -12.30 -5.80
CA VAL A 75 -23.01 -12.91 -7.14
C VAL A 75 -23.65 -14.30 -7.06
N GLY A 76 -23.36 -15.08 -6.01
CA GLY A 76 -23.92 -16.42 -5.84
C GLY A 76 -25.41 -16.43 -5.50
N ASN A 77 -25.88 -15.43 -4.74
CA ASN A 77 -27.26 -15.39 -4.25
C ASN A 77 -28.28 -14.82 -5.26
N THR A 78 -27.83 -14.05 -6.25
CA THR A 78 -28.71 -13.50 -7.28
C THR A 78 -29.14 -14.51 -8.35
N SER A 79 -28.45 -15.64 -8.49
CA SER A 79 -28.71 -16.59 -9.58
C SER A 79 -29.85 -17.58 -9.31
N THR A 80 -30.39 -17.64 -8.08
CA THR A 80 -31.37 -18.68 -7.69
C THR A 80 -32.79 -18.16 -7.44
N LYS A 81 -33.02 -16.83 -7.46
CA LYS A 81 -34.36 -16.24 -7.21
C LYS A 81 -35.12 -15.76 -8.46
N GLY A 82 -34.59 -15.98 -9.67
CA GLY A 82 -35.13 -15.41 -10.91
C GLY A 82 -36.17 -16.23 -11.69
N TYR A 83 -36.59 -17.41 -11.23
CA TYR A 83 -37.62 -18.22 -11.92
C TYR A 83 -38.77 -18.66 -11.00
N SER A 84 -38.99 -17.97 -9.88
CA SER A 84 -40.27 -18.08 -9.17
C SER A 84 -41.32 -17.27 -9.92
N GLN A 85 -41.88 -17.93 -10.93
CA GLN A 85 -43.29 -17.91 -11.27
C GLN A 85 -43.94 -16.52 -11.38
N VAL A 86 -44.02 -16.04 -12.63
CA VAL A 86 -44.93 -14.97 -13.06
C VAL A 86 -46.35 -15.35 -12.64
N GLN A 87 -46.81 -14.77 -11.53
CA GLN A 87 -48.23 -14.67 -11.23
C GLN A 87 -48.74 -13.43 -12.00
N PRO A 88 -49.77 -13.56 -12.84
CA PRO A 88 -50.25 -12.43 -13.64
C PRO A 88 -50.74 -11.28 -12.73
N PRO A 89 -50.43 -10.02 -13.06
CA PRO A 89 -50.68 -8.87 -12.20
C PRO A 89 -52.16 -8.48 -12.18
N ASP A 90 -52.70 -8.27 -10.97
CA ASP A 90 -53.82 -7.36 -10.74
C ASP A 90 -53.30 -5.90 -10.80
N TYR A 91 -53.96 -5.10 -11.61
CA TYR A 91 -53.49 -3.86 -12.21
C TYR A 91 -54.08 -2.65 -11.48
N GLU A 92 -53.72 -2.36 -10.23
CA GLU A 92 -54.27 -1.12 -9.64
C GLU A 92 -53.49 -0.38 -8.53
N SER A 93 -52.25 -0.74 -8.15
CA SER A 93 -51.53 0.09 -7.16
C SER A 93 -49.99 0.08 -7.19
N PHE A 94 -49.37 -0.16 -8.35
CA PHE A 94 -47.93 -0.41 -8.45
C PHE A 94 -47.04 0.82 -8.72
N GLU A 95 -47.58 2.02 -8.93
CA GLU A 95 -46.77 3.18 -9.35
C GLU A 95 -45.97 3.86 -8.22
N ASP A 96 -46.37 3.73 -6.94
CA ASP A 96 -45.74 4.50 -5.85
C ASP A 96 -44.58 3.79 -5.11
N SER A 97 -44.36 2.49 -5.35
CA SER A 97 -43.32 1.72 -4.66
C SER A 97 -42.06 1.44 -5.51
N VAL A 98 -42.11 1.76 -6.81
CA VAL A 98 -40.97 1.59 -7.74
C VAL A 98 -40.02 2.78 -7.72
N ALA A 99 -40.46 3.97 -7.28
CA ALA A 99 -39.64 5.18 -7.28
C ALA A 99 -38.62 5.29 -6.12
N LYS A 100 -38.60 4.35 -5.15
CA LYS A 100 -37.82 4.50 -3.90
C LYS A 100 -36.73 3.47 -3.65
N SER A 101 -36.54 2.48 -4.51
CA SER A 101 -35.50 1.45 -4.34
C SER A 101 -34.30 1.58 -5.27
N GLU A 102 -34.26 2.60 -6.14
CA GLU A 102 -33.07 2.99 -6.91
C GLU A 102 -32.10 3.82 -6.03
N GLN A 103 -31.88 3.34 -4.81
CA GLN A 103 -30.90 3.88 -3.89
C GLN A 103 -29.53 3.44 -4.40
N ARG A 104 -28.98 4.30 -5.27
CA ARG A 104 -27.74 4.19 -6.03
C ARG A 104 -26.66 3.44 -5.24
N PRO A 105 -26.34 2.18 -5.58
CA PRO A 105 -25.25 1.42 -4.95
C PRO A 105 -23.85 2.00 -5.21
N HIS A 106 -23.74 3.17 -5.85
CA HIS A 106 -22.49 3.83 -6.21
C HIS A 106 -21.94 4.81 -5.16
N GLU A 107 -22.75 5.35 -4.24
CA GLU A 107 -22.24 6.35 -3.27
C GLU A 107 -21.58 5.73 -2.02
N ILE A 108 -22.01 4.53 -1.60
CA ILE A 108 -21.51 3.90 -0.36
C ILE A 108 -20.05 3.42 -0.53
N ALA A 109 -19.60 3.18 -1.77
CA ALA A 109 -18.25 2.71 -2.04
C ALA A 109 -17.15 3.78 -1.89
N TYR A 110 -17.51 5.07 -1.85
CA TYR A 110 -16.52 6.16 -1.74
C TYR A 110 -16.05 6.41 -0.30
N ILE A 111 -16.94 6.25 0.68
CA ILE A 111 -16.64 6.58 2.08
C ILE A 111 -15.61 5.61 2.70
N SER A 112 -15.57 4.36 2.24
CA SER A 112 -14.64 3.35 2.76
C SER A 112 -13.18 3.56 2.32
N ARG A 113 -12.92 4.40 1.30
CA ARG A 113 -11.58 4.61 0.73
C ARG A 113 -10.81 5.76 1.38
N LEU A 114 -11.51 6.68 2.02
CA LEU A 114 -10.94 7.87 2.67
C LEU A 114 -9.86 7.54 3.71
N PRO A 115 -10.06 6.57 4.63
CA PRO A 115 -9.04 6.22 5.62
C PRO A 115 -7.76 5.68 4.98
N SER A 116 -7.89 4.94 3.87
CA SER A 116 -6.75 4.38 3.14
C SER A 116 -5.91 5.47 2.49
N ILE A 117 -6.54 6.46 1.88
CA ILE A 117 -5.84 7.60 1.24
C ILE A 117 -5.10 8.42 2.30
N ILE A 118 -5.79 8.75 3.41
CA ILE A 118 -5.20 9.51 4.51
C ILE A 118 -3.99 8.76 5.08
N SER A 119 -4.12 7.47 5.35
CA SER A 119 -3.01 6.66 5.87
C SER A 119 -1.85 6.55 4.89
N ALA A 120 -2.12 6.44 3.57
CA ALA A 120 -1.06 6.45 2.56
C ALA A 120 -0.31 7.79 2.53
N CYS A 121 -1.01 8.92 2.64
CA CYS A 121 -0.40 10.24 2.74
C CYS A 121 0.49 10.36 3.99
N PHE A 122 0.00 9.94 5.17
CA PHE A 122 0.81 9.94 6.39
C PHE A 122 2.06 9.06 6.24
N LEU A 123 1.91 7.90 5.62
CA LEU A 123 3.03 7.00 5.37
C LEU A 123 4.08 7.67 4.47
N VAL A 124 3.68 8.27 3.36
CA VAL A 124 4.58 8.98 2.44
C VAL A 124 5.32 10.11 3.15
N VAL A 125 4.65 10.93 3.95
CA VAL A 125 5.29 12.01 4.72
C VAL A 125 6.32 11.45 5.71
N LEU A 126 5.98 10.36 6.40
CA LEU A 126 6.87 9.70 7.34
C LEU A 126 8.08 9.10 6.62
N TRP A 127 7.88 8.52 5.44
CA TRP A 127 8.94 7.98 4.59
C TRP A 127 9.87 9.06 4.05
N ILE A 128 9.33 10.18 3.56
CA ILE A 128 10.14 11.33 3.11
C ILE A 128 10.98 11.87 4.27
N SER A 129 10.40 11.95 5.47
CA SER A 129 11.10 12.40 6.67
C SER A 129 12.25 11.46 7.04
N ALA A 130 12.01 10.14 7.03
CA ALA A 130 13.04 9.13 7.28
C ALA A 130 14.15 9.16 6.22
N PHE A 131 13.78 9.34 4.94
CA PHE A 131 14.76 9.47 3.86
C PHE A 131 15.61 10.74 4.01
N GLY A 132 14.99 11.89 4.28
CA GLY A 132 15.68 13.15 4.49
C GLY A 132 16.64 13.08 5.68
N LEU A 133 16.23 12.43 6.76
CA LEU A 133 17.07 12.23 7.94
C LEU A 133 18.28 11.34 7.62
N ASN A 134 18.08 10.25 6.87
CA ASN A 134 19.17 9.39 6.40
C ASN A 134 20.18 10.14 5.52
N VAL A 135 19.71 10.90 4.53
CA VAL A 135 20.57 11.72 3.65
C VAL A 135 21.33 12.77 4.46
N TYR A 136 20.67 13.39 5.44
CA TYR A 136 21.30 14.36 6.33
C TYR A 136 22.42 13.73 7.17
N THR A 137 22.20 12.56 7.77
CA THR A 137 23.26 11.83 8.48
C THR A 137 24.41 11.43 7.57
N LEU A 138 24.12 10.93 6.36
CA LEU A 138 25.14 10.54 5.39
C LEU A 138 25.99 11.76 4.97
N SER A 139 25.35 12.90 4.74
CA SER A 139 26.02 14.16 4.42
C SER A 139 26.93 14.61 5.57
N ARG A 140 26.45 14.55 6.81
CA ARG A 140 27.24 14.91 8.00
C ARG A 140 28.44 13.98 8.21
N LEU A 141 28.26 12.68 8.02
CA LEU A 141 29.33 11.69 8.09
C LEU A 141 30.37 11.90 6.98
N GLY A 142 29.92 12.22 5.77
CA GLY A 142 30.82 12.55 4.65
C GLY A 142 31.67 13.80 4.91
N LEU A 143 31.11 14.79 5.60
CA LEU A 143 31.80 16.03 5.96
C LEU A 143 32.85 15.79 7.06
N LEU A 144 32.51 15.01 8.10
CA LEU A 144 33.43 14.61 9.17
C LEU A 144 34.61 13.78 8.62
N LYS A 145 34.34 12.86 7.68
CA LYS A 145 35.38 12.02 7.08
C LYS A 145 36.46 12.84 6.36
N ARG A 146 36.11 13.98 5.77
CA ARG A 146 37.09 14.86 5.11
C ARG A 146 38.06 15.52 6.10
N VAL A 147 37.61 15.77 7.33
CA VAL A 147 38.42 16.41 8.37
C VAL A 147 39.34 15.40 9.06
N ASP A 148 38.84 14.18 9.32
CA ASP A 148 39.63 13.13 9.98
C ASP A 148 40.59 12.36 9.06
N LEU A 149 40.41 12.43 7.74
CA LEU A 149 41.27 11.73 6.77
C LEU A 149 42.75 12.13 6.85
N ASP A 150 43.06 13.32 7.36
CA ASP A 150 44.43 13.78 7.57
C ASP A 150 45.08 13.20 8.85
N GLN A 151 44.30 12.61 9.77
CA GLN A 151 44.79 12.22 11.10
C GLN A 151 44.36 10.81 11.57
N ALA A 152 43.46 10.12 10.86
CA ALA A 152 42.85 8.89 11.33
C ALA A 152 43.65 7.60 11.05
N SER A 153 43.67 6.71 12.04
CA SER A 153 44.14 5.32 11.93
C SER A 153 43.33 4.52 10.90
N SER A 154 44.00 3.68 10.11
CA SER A 154 43.39 2.77 9.11
C SER A 154 42.23 1.93 9.66
N SER A 155 42.28 1.56 10.95
CA SER A 155 41.24 0.77 11.61
C SER A 155 39.88 1.46 11.72
N ILE A 156 39.84 2.79 11.86
CA ILE A 156 38.60 3.58 11.95
C ILE A 156 37.99 3.75 10.55
N LEU A 157 38.86 3.89 9.54
CA LEU A 157 38.46 4.01 8.14
C LEU A 157 37.69 2.78 7.66
N ASP A 158 38.19 1.57 7.93
CA ASP A 158 37.53 0.33 7.49
C ASP A 158 36.12 0.17 8.07
N ARG A 159 35.95 0.52 9.35
CA ARG A 159 34.64 0.43 10.03
C ARG A 159 33.64 1.45 9.47
N SER A 160 34.10 2.66 9.15
CA SER A 160 33.27 3.72 8.58
C SER A 160 32.78 3.40 7.16
N ILE A 161 33.62 2.73 6.36
CA ILE A 161 33.27 2.31 4.99
C ILE A 161 32.13 1.29 5.02
N GLY A 162 32.18 0.33 5.95
CA GLY A 162 31.10 -0.65 6.11
C GLY A 162 29.75 -0.01 6.45
N ILE A 163 29.75 0.99 7.36
CA ILE A 163 28.53 1.71 7.75
C ILE A 163 27.97 2.51 6.57
N ILE A 164 28.81 3.26 5.87
CA ILE A 164 28.38 4.07 4.70
C ILE A 164 27.81 3.17 3.59
N ALA A 165 28.45 2.03 3.32
CA ALA A 165 27.98 1.08 2.31
C ALA A 165 26.61 0.49 2.69
N ALA A 166 26.44 0.08 3.95
CA ALA A 166 25.17 -0.44 4.45
C ALA A 166 24.05 0.62 4.41
N GLU A 167 24.34 1.84 4.84
CA GLU A 167 23.37 2.95 4.79
C GLU A 167 22.98 3.30 3.35
N THR A 168 23.95 3.37 2.43
CA THR A 168 23.69 3.64 1.01
C THR A 168 22.84 2.55 0.38
N PHE A 169 23.15 1.29 0.67
CA PHE A 169 22.36 0.16 0.21
C PHE A 169 20.93 0.20 0.73
N PHE A 170 20.75 0.54 2.01
CA PHE A 170 19.44 0.68 2.63
C PHE A 170 18.64 1.79 1.96
N ILE A 171 19.23 2.99 1.77
CA ILE A 171 18.62 4.11 1.05
C ILE A 171 18.18 3.68 -0.36
N GLY A 172 18.98 2.89 -1.07
CA GLY A 172 18.63 2.34 -2.37
C GLY A 172 17.38 1.45 -2.34
N ILE A 173 17.32 0.52 -1.37
CA ILE A 173 16.12 -0.33 -1.16
C ILE A 173 14.90 0.53 -0.86
N LEU A 174 15.01 1.47 0.06
CA LEU A 174 13.90 2.35 0.44
C LEU A 174 13.39 3.19 -0.75
N GLY A 175 14.31 3.74 -1.54
CA GLY A 175 13.98 4.49 -2.76
C GLY A 175 13.25 3.63 -3.79
N SER A 176 13.70 2.38 -3.99
CA SER A 176 13.02 1.44 -4.90
C SER A 176 11.59 1.12 -4.45
N LEU A 177 11.36 1.00 -3.13
CA LEU A 177 10.07 0.71 -2.53
C LEU A 177 9.10 1.89 -2.69
N MET A 178 9.59 3.11 -2.52
CA MET A 178 8.82 4.34 -2.80
C MET A 178 8.38 4.42 -4.26
N ILE A 179 9.29 4.14 -5.20
CA ILE A 179 8.95 4.11 -6.64
C ILE A 179 7.87 3.06 -6.91
N ALA A 180 7.99 1.86 -6.33
CA ALA A 180 7.00 0.80 -6.49
C ALA A 180 5.61 1.22 -5.99
N ILE A 181 5.52 1.89 -4.84
CA ILE A 181 4.25 2.41 -4.30
C ILE A 181 3.63 3.48 -5.21
N VAL A 182 4.44 4.38 -5.77
CA VAL A 182 3.96 5.40 -6.71
C VAL A 182 3.44 4.76 -8.00
N VAL A 183 4.19 3.82 -8.58
CA VAL A 183 3.77 3.09 -9.78
C VAL A 183 2.46 2.34 -9.53
N LEU A 184 2.33 1.69 -8.38
CA LEU A 184 1.10 1.05 -7.93
C LEU A 184 -0.08 2.02 -7.90
N GLY A 185 0.10 3.20 -7.32
CA GLY A 185 -0.93 4.25 -7.26
C GLY A 185 -1.37 4.72 -8.65
N ILE A 186 -0.42 4.93 -9.56
CA ILE A 186 -0.71 5.33 -10.95
C ILE A 186 -1.47 4.22 -11.69
N MET A 187 -1.03 2.96 -11.57
CA MET A 187 -1.71 1.83 -12.18
C MET A 187 -3.13 1.66 -11.67
N GLN A 188 -3.36 1.89 -10.37
CA GLN A 188 -4.69 1.82 -9.78
C GLN A 188 -5.61 2.91 -10.35
N ARG A 189 -5.12 4.14 -10.50
CA ARG A 189 -5.88 5.23 -11.11
C ARG A 189 -6.27 4.93 -12.57
N ASN A 190 -5.34 4.44 -13.37
CA ASN A 190 -5.58 4.09 -14.77
C ASN A 190 -6.57 2.92 -14.94
N MET A 191 -6.77 2.10 -13.91
CA MET A 191 -7.78 1.02 -13.93
C MET A 191 -9.17 1.48 -13.49
N SER A 192 -9.28 2.62 -12.80
CA SER A 192 -10.55 3.20 -12.39
C SER A 192 -11.20 4.10 -13.43
N GLU A 193 -10.43 4.61 -14.38
CA GLU A 193 -10.89 5.34 -15.57
C GLU A 193 -11.31 4.33 -16.69
#